data_AF-A0A948QWY9-F1
#
_entry.id   AF-A0A948QWY9-F1
#
_cell.length_a   1.000
_cell.length_b   1.000
_cell.length_c   1.000
_cell.angle_alpha   90.00
_cell.angle_beta   90.00
_cell.angle_gamma   90.00
#
_symmetry.space_group_name_H-M   'P 1'
#
loop_
_entity.id
_entity.type
_entity.pdbx_description
1 polymer ?
#
loop_
_entity_poly.entity_id
_entity_poly.type
_entity_poly.pdbx_seq_one_letter_code
_entity_poly.pdbx_strand_id
1 'polypeptide(L)' 'MCLNYVFETSKLINSIGLIFDIFGAILIYKYGLPNEVPGDGVKWAYTKDPKIEKRYKKYAKIGIFSLILGFIIQFLSDFI' A
#
# COMPACT_ATOMS: atom_id res chain seq x y z
N MET A 1 15.70 21.76 -25.67
CA MET A 1 16.08 20.33 -25.53
C MET A 1 16.04 19.86 -24.07
N CYS A 2 16.61 20.60 -23.10
CA CYS A 2 16.57 20.20 -21.67
C CYS A 2 15.16 20.07 -21.06
N LEU A 3 14.22 20.93 -21.42
CA LEU A 3 12.83 20.89 -20.90
C LEU A 3 12.09 19.57 -21.21
N ASN A 4 12.32 18.98 -22.39
CA ASN A 4 11.69 17.71 -22.73
C ASN A 4 12.27 16.55 -21.91
N TYR A 5 13.55 16.60 -21.54
CA TYR A 5 14.20 15.55 -20.77
C TYR A 5 13.68 15.52 -19.34
N VAL A 6 13.52 16.69 -18.71
CA VAL A 6 12.95 16.83 -17.36
C VAL A 6 11.51 16.31 -17.33
N PHE A 7 10.70 16.68 -18.33
CA PHE A 7 9.30 16.24 -18.40
C PHE A 7 9.15 14.73 -18.55
N GLU A 8 10.02 14.08 -19.32
CA GLU A 8 10.02 12.62 -19.47
C GLU A 8 10.51 11.91 -18.19
N THR A 9 11.48 12.48 -17.46
CA THR A 9 11.88 11.93 -16.16
C THR A 9 10.79 12.03 -15.11
N SER A 10 10.06 13.15 -15.04
CA SER A 10 8.98 13.33 -14.07
C SER A 10 7.81 12.38 -14.36
N LYS A 11 7.47 12.11 -15.63
CA LYS A 11 6.48 11.08 -16.00
C LYS A 11 6.88 9.68 -15.55
N LEU A 12 8.16 9.30 -15.73
CA LEU A 12 8.66 7.99 -15.33
C LEU A 12 8.62 7.82 -13.81
N ILE A 13 9.06 8.84 -13.06
CA ILE A 13 9.06 8.81 -11.59
C ILE A 13 7.62 8.75 -11.05
N ASN A 14 6.70 9.55 -11.60
CA ASN A 14 5.27 9.48 -11.25
C ASN A 14 4.66 8.10 -11.54
N SER A 15 5.00 7.49 -12.69
CA SER A 15 4.54 6.15 -13.03
C SER A 15 5.07 5.08 -12.06
N ILE A 16 6.34 5.19 -11.64
CA ILE A 16 6.94 4.29 -10.64
C ILE A 16 6.23 4.44 -9.28
N GLY A 17 5.97 5.67 -8.83
CA GLY A 17 5.23 5.92 -7.60
C GLY A 17 3.81 5.33 -7.64
N LEU A 18 3.12 5.46 -8.78
CA LEU A 18 1.78 4.88 -8.96
C LEU A 18 1.77 3.35 -8.87
N ILE A 19 2.79 2.68 -9.41
CA ILE A 19 2.93 1.22 -9.28
C ILE A 19 3.13 0.84 -7.81
N PHE A 20 3.93 1.59 -7.06
CA PHE A 20 4.13 1.38 -5.63
C PHE A 20 2.84 1.56 -4.83
N ASP A 21 2.00 2.52 -5.22
CA ASP A 21 0.72 2.76 -4.57
C ASP A 21 -0.28 1.63 -4.83
N ILE A 22 -0.40 1.19 -6.09
CA ILE A 22 -1.25 0.05 -6.46
C ILE A 22 -0.83 -1.20 -5.70
N PHE A 23 0.48 -1.47 -5.63
CA PHE A 23 1.01 -2.61 -4.88
C PHE A 23 0.72 -2.50 -3.37
N GLY A 24 0.92 -1.30 -2.80
CA GLY A 24 0.60 -1.01 -1.40
C GLY A 24 -0.88 -1.20 -1.08
N ALA A 25 -1.77 -0.73 -1.96
CA ALA A 25 -3.22 -0.89 -1.85
C ALA A 25 -3.64 -2.36 -1.90
N ILE A 26 -3.07 -3.17 -2.81
CA ILE A 26 -3.32 -4.62 -2.89
C ILE A 26 -2.90 -5.33 -1.60
N LEU A 27 -1.75 -4.97 -1.03
CA LEU A 27 -1.27 -5.51 0.25
C LEU A 27 -2.22 -5.18 1.41
N ILE A 28 -2.71 -3.94 1.48
CA ILE A 28 -3.66 -3.54 2.52
C ILE A 28 -5.01 -4.23 2.32
N TYR A 29 -5.51 -4.32 1.10
CA TYR A 29 -6.77 -4.99 0.81
C TYR A 29 -6.71 -6.47 1.24
N LYS A 30 -5.60 -7.15 0.94
CA LYS A 30 -5.44 -8.57 1.24
C LYS A 30 -5.09 -8.87 2.70
N TYR A 31 -4.35 -7.99 3.38
CA TYR A 31 -3.79 -8.29 4.71
C TYR A 31 -4.17 -7.29 5.81
N GLY A 32 -4.71 -6.13 5.44
CA GLY A 32 -5.01 -5.00 6.33
C GLY A 32 -6.46 -4.93 6.80
N LEU A 33 -7.41 -5.52 6.08
CA LEU A 33 -8.76 -5.65 6.62
C LEU A 33 -8.79 -6.72 7.71
N PRO A 34 -9.25 -6.41 8.94
CA PRO A 34 -9.58 -7.45 9.90
C PRO A 34 -10.65 -8.34 9.28
N ASN A 35 -10.48 -9.66 9.38
CA ASN A 35 -11.51 -10.63 9.04
C ASN A 35 -12.84 -10.13 9.61
N GLU A 36 -13.80 -9.98 8.71
CA GLU A 36 -15.14 -9.46 8.91
C GLU A 36 -15.63 -9.72 10.33
N VAL A 37 -16.01 -8.65 11.05
CA VAL A 37 -16.91 -8.81 12.19
C VAL A 37 -18.21 -9.31 11.57
N PRO A 38 -18.63 -10.56 11.78
CA PRO A 38 -19.87 -11.01 11.19
C PRO A 38 -20.99 -10.15 11.77
N GLY A 39 -21.83 -9.60 10.89
CA GLY A 39 -23.01 -8.81 11.23
C GLY A 39 -24.01 -9.55 12.12
N ASP A 40 -23.82 -10.85 12.30
CA ASP A 40 -24.55 -11.69 13.25
C ASP A 40 -23.65 -12.05 14.43
N GLY A 41 -24.13 -11.76 15.64
CA GLY A 41 -23.44 -11.90 16.93
C GLY A 41 -23.07 -13.32 17.36
N VAL A 42 -22.66 -14.18 16.43
CA VAL A 42 -22.09 -15.49 16.73
C VAL A 42 -20.58 -15.38 16.61
N LYS A 43 -19.95 -15.21 17.77
CA LYS A 43 -18.52 -15.39 18.01
C LYS A 43 -18.14 -16.83 17.69
N TRP A 44 -18.06 -17.20 16.42
CA TRP A 44 -17.38 -18.42 16.06
C TRP A 44 -15.91 -18.24 16.40
N ALA A 45 -15.45 -19.13 17.25
CA ALA A 45 -14.09 -19.26 17.70
C ALA A 45 -13.15 -19.31 16.50
N TYR A 46 -12.66 -18.16 16.05
CA TYR A 46 -11.43 -18.11 15.30
C TYR A 46 -10.35 -18.53 16.28
N THR A 47 -9.88 -19.76 16.15
CA THR A 47 -8.59 -20.20 16.66
C THR A 47 -7.54 -19.31 15.99
N LYS A 48 -7.40 -18.08 16.51
CA LYS A 48 -6.44 -17.07 16.09
C LYS A 48 -5.09 -17.57 16.53
N ASP A 49 -4.41 -18.32 15.66
CA ASP A 49 -3.00 -18.58 15.86
C ASP A 49 -2.30 -17.21 15.91
N PRO A 50 -1.76 -16.78 17.07
CA PRO A 50 -1.25 -15.42 17.26
C PRO A 50 -0.08 -15.11 16.30
N LYS A 51 0.55 -16.15 15.75
CA LYS A 51 1.60 -16.03 14.73
C LYS A 51 1.05 -15.54 13.40
N ILE A 52 -0.15 -15.99 13.01
CA ILE A 52 -0.78 -15.60 11.74
C ILE A 52 -1.28 -14.16 11.82
N GLU A 53 -1.94 -13.77 12.91
CA GLU A 53 -2.41 -12.40 13.11
C GLU A 53 -1.26 -11.38 13.07
N LYS A 54 -0.14 -11.69 13.74
CA LYS A 54 1.07 -10.83 13.71
C LYS A 54 1.64 -10.69 12.30
N ARG A 55 1.65 -11.76 11.51
CA ARG A 55 2.13 -11.72 10.11
C ARG A 55 1.24 -10.82 9.25
N TYR A 56 -0.08 -10.96 9.35
CA TYR A 56 -1.03 -10.14 8.58
C TYR A 56 -0.92 -8.66 8.94
N LYS A 57 -0.88 -8.32 10.23
CA LYS A 57 -0.62 -6.93 10.69
C LYS A 57 0.70 -6.37 10.17
N LYS A 58 1.75 -7.20 10.08
CA LYS A 58 3.05 -6.79 9.52
C LYS A 58 2.95 -6.48 8.02
N TYR A 59 2.28 -7.33 7.24
CA TYR A 59 2.08 -7.10 5.80
C TYR A 59 1.20 -5.89 5.52
N ALA A 60 0.14 -5.68 6.30
CA ALA A 60 -0.68 -4.48 6.24
C ALA A 60 0.16 -3.20 6.47
N LYS A 61 1.02 -3.22 7.50
CA LYS A 61 1.91 -2.09 7.80
C LYS A 61 2.92 -1.84 6.66
N ILE A 62 3.42 -2.88 6.02
CA ILE A 62 4.28 -2.77 4.84
C ILE A 62 3.51 -2.14 3.66
N GLY A 63 2.24 -2.55 3.45
CA GLY A 63 1.39 -1.96 2.41
C GLY A 63 1.13 -0.47 2.63
N ILE A 64 0.84 -0.05 3.87
CA ILE A 64 0.67 1.36 4.24
C ILE A 64 1.97 2.12 4.01
N PHE A 65 3.11 1.55 4.40
CA PHE A 65 4.41 2.17 4.17
C PHE A 65 4.71 2.33 2.68
N SER A 66 4.36 1.34 1.86
CA SER A 66 4.49 1.39 0.39
C SER A 66 3.66 2.52 -0.23
N LEU A 67 2.41 2.72 0.22
CA LEU A 67 1.56 3.83 -0.23
C LEU A 67 2.16 5.19 0.13
N ILE A 68 2.58 5.36 1.40
CA ILE A 68 3.17 6.64 1.83
C ILE A 68 4.41 6.95 0.99
N LEU A 69 5.22 5.94 0.71
CA LEU A 69 6.45 6.10 -0.07
C LEU A 69 6.16 6.38 -1.55
N GLY A 70 5.16 5.72 -2.16
CA GLY A 70 4.72 5.98 -3.54
C GLY A 70 4.19 7.41 -3.71
N PHE A 71 3.34 7.87 -2.79
CA PHE A 71 2.87 9.26 -2.76
C PHE A 71 4.00 10.28 -2.56
N ILE A 72 4.99 10.01 -1.69
CA ILE A 72 6.14 10.90 -1.50
C ILE A 72 6.97 11.00 -2.79
N ILE A 73 7.19 9.88 -3.48
CA ILE A 73 7.92 9.85 -4.75
C ILE A 73 7.16 10.66 -5.82
N GLN A 74 5.84 10.46 -5.93
CA GLN A 74 5.02 11.25 -6.87
C GLN A 74 5.08 12.73 -6.54
N PHE A 75 4.89 13.08 -5.26
CA PHE A 75 4.94 14.47 -4.81
C PHE A 75 6.27 15.11 -5.15
N LEU A 76 7.40 14.48 -4.85
CA LEU A 76 8.73 14.99 -5.21
C LEU A 76 8.95 15.10 -6.72
N SER A 77 8.34 14.21 -7.51
CA SER A 77 8.40 14.28 -8.97
C SER A 77 7.70 15.51 -9.53
N ASP A 78 6.66 16.00 -8.87
CA ASP A 78 5.95 17.20 -9.30
C ASP A 78 6.74 18.50 -9.00
N PHE A 79 7.75 18.43 -8.11
CA PHE A 79 8.67 19.55 -7.83
C PHE A 79 9.92 19.56 -8.73
N ILE A 80 10.16 18.49 -9.51
CA ILE A 80 11.30 18.33 -10.43
C ILE A 80 10.84 18.60 -11.87
#